data_AF-A0AAX3VM02-F1
#
_entry.id   AF-A0AAX3VM02-F1
#
_cell.length_a   1.000
_cell.length_b   1.000
_cell.length_c   1.000
_cell.angle_alpha   90.00
_cell.angle_beta   90.00
_cell.angle_gamma   90.00
#
_symmetry.space_group_name_H-M   'P 1'
#
loop_
_entity.id
_entity.type
_entity.pdbx_description
1 polymer ?
#
loop_
_entity_poly.entity_id
_entity_poly.type
_entity_poly.pdbx_seq_one_letter_code
_entity_poly.pdbx_strand_id
1 'polypeptide(L)'
;MAIKKRAPIDQARIEAFGNAADAPAQSAPAAAEPAAKTPKTAAPRPDKPASGEWPEGTPKTFLVRWGSDPDLPPLLAEVAALEDRTMQKTALRALRRGLEAIRAEHDA
;
A
#
# COMPACT_ATOMS: atom_id res chain seq x y z
N MET A 1 2.06 19.83 40.63
CA MET A 1 1.17 18.95 39.84
C MET A 1 1.56 17.50 40.10
N ALA A 2 0.60 16.66 40.50
CA ALA A 2 0.89 15.29 40.92
C ALA A 2 1.07 14.36 39.71
N ILE A 3 2.24 13.72 39.59
CA ILE A 3 2.51 12.71 38.57
C ILE A 3 1.82 11.42 39.00
N LYS A 4 0.73 11.06 38.31
CA LYS A 4 0.03 9.77 38.50
C LYS A 4 1.01 8.63 38.19
N LYS A 5 1.37 7.86 39.22
CA LYS A 5 2.17 6.64 39.07
C LYS A 5 1.40 5.63 38.21
N ARG A 6 2.09 4.96 37.28
CA ARG A 6 1.53 3.94 36.39
C ARG A 6 1.04 2.75 37.21
N ALA A 7 -0.08 2.15 36.78
CA ALA A 7 -0.63 0.95 37.39
C ALA A 7 0.36 -0.23 37.26
N PRO A 8 0.39 -1.15 38.24
CA PRO A 8 1.25 -2.32 38.20
C PRO A 8 0.88 -3.22 37.01
N ILE A 9 1.91 -3.74 36.36
CA ILE A 9 1.77 -4.65 35.22
C ILE A 9 1.37 -6.03 35.75
N ASP A 10 0.27 -6.57 35.22
CA ASP A 10 -0.26 -7.89 35.58
C ASP A 10 0.56 -9.00 34.91
N GLN A 11 1.40 -9.67 35.69
CA GLN A 11 2.29 -10.74 35.23
C GLN A 11 1.52 -11.97 34.72
N ALA A 12 0.32 -12.25 35.24
CA ALA A 12 -0.47 -13.41 34.84
C ALA A 12 -0.93 -13.32 33.36
N ARG A 13 -1.12 -12.10 32.84
CA ARG A 13 -1.46 -11.89 31.42
C ARG A 13 -0.29 -12.15 30.49
N ILE A 14 0.93 -11.93 30.96
CA ILE A 14 2.14 -12.16 30.18
C ILE A 14 2.40 -13.66 30.07
N GLU A 15 2.21 -14.40 31.16
CA GLU A 15 2.34 -15.86 31.19
C GLU A 15 1.28 -16.55 30.31
N ALA A 16 0.03 -16.09 30.32
CA ALA A 16 -1.02 -16.61 29.45
C ALA A 16 -0.73 -16.41 27.95
N PHE A 17 -0.07 -15.31 27.58
CA PHE A 17 0.36 -15.07 26.20
C PHE A 17 1.51 -16.02 25.79
N GLY A 18 2.47 -16.26 26.68
CA GLY A 18 3.54 -17.23 26.44
C GLY A 18 3.03 -18.67 26.28
N ASN A 19 2.06 -19.06 27.10
CA ASN A 19 1.49 -20.41 27.07
C ASN A 19 0.66 -20.70 25.81
N ALA A 20 0.11 -19.66 25.16
CA ALA A 20 -0.58 -19.79 23.89
C ALA A 20 0.38 -19.99 22.70
N ALA A 21 1.67 -19.70 22.87
CA ALA A 21 2.69 -19.91 21.83
C ALA A 21 3.29 -21.34 21.86
N ASP A 22 3.25 -22.03 23.00
CA ASP A 22 3.83 -23.37 23.19
C ASP A 22 2.79 -24.50 23.05
N ALA A 23 1.52 -24.17 22.80
CA ALA A 23 0.49 -25.18 22.57
C ALA A 23 0.79 -25.97 21.28
N PRO A 24 0.85 -27.32 21.32
CA PRO A 24 1.08 -28.13 20.13
C PRO A 24 -0.05 -27.87 19.15
N ALA A 25 0.31 -27.59 17.89
CA ALA A 25 -0.62 -27.36 16.79
C ALA A 25 -1.53 -28.58 16.61
N GLN A 26 -2.68 -28.57 17.29
CA GLN A 26 -3.72 -29.56 17.07
C GLN A 26 -4.24 -29.35 15.64
N SER A 27 -4.07 -30.40 14.84
CA SER A 27 -4.34 -30.46 13.41
C SER A 27 -5.67 -29.79 13.06
N ALA A 28 -5.60 -28.55 12.57
CA ALA A 28 -6.72 -27.93 11.88
C ALA A 28 -6.92 -28.66 10.54
N PRO A 29 -8.17 -28.96 10.13
CA PRO A 29 -8.42 -29.59 8.83
C PRO A 29 -7.85 -28.70 7.73
N ALA A 30 -7.18 -29.35 6.76
CA ALA A 30 -6.52 -28.73 5.63
C ALA A 30 -7.34 -27.56 5.07
N ALA A 31 -6.79 -26.35 5.19
CA ALA A 31 -7.35 -25.18 4.55
C ALA A 31 -7.42 -25.45 3.04
N ALA A 32 -8.63 -25.40 2.50
CA ALA A 32 -8.91 -25.59 1.08
C ALA A 32 -8.00 -24.69 0.23
N GLU A 33 -7.47 -25.26 -0.85
CA GLU A 33 -6.72 -24.53 -1.87
C GLU A 33 -7.47 -23.26 -2.30
N PRO A 34 -6.78 -22.13 -2.49
CA PRO A 34 -7.42 -20.93 -3.00
C PRO A 34 -7.91 -21.20 -4.42
N ALA A 35 -9.22 -21.18 -4.61
CA ALA A 35 -9.84 -21.29 -5.92
C ALA A 35 -9.21 -20.31 -6.91
N ALA A 36 -8.73 -20.85 -8.03
CA ALA A 36 -8.19 -20.06 -9.13
C ALA A 36 -9.22 -19.00 -9.56
N LYS A 37 -8.85 -17.72 -9.44
CA LYS A 37 -9.71 -16.61 -9.84
C LYS A 37 -9.89 -16.65 -11.37
N THR A 38 -11.11 -16.93 -11.81
CA THR A 38 -11.49 -16.76 -13.22
C THR A 38 -11.38 -15.28 -13.61
N PRO A 39 -10.85 -14.96 -14.80
CA PRO A 39 -10.83 -13.59 -15.29
C PRO A 39 -12.27 -13.13 -15.53
N LYS A 40 -12.68 -12.03 -14.87
CA LYS A 40 -13.98 -11.41 -15.13
C LYS A 40 -13.94 -10.74 -16.50
N THR A 41 -14.76 -11.24 -17.43
CA THR A 41 -15.09 -10.55 -18.68
C THR A 41 -15.62 -9.16 -18.37
N ALA A 42 -14.98 -8.12 -18.93
CA ALA A 42 -15.42 -6.74 -18.76
C ALA A 42 -16.76 -6.52 -19.46
N ALA A 43 -17.75 -6.02 -18.72
CA ALA A 43 -19.01 -5.50 -19.28
C ALA A 43 -18.77 -4.12 -19.93
N PRO A 44 -19.58 -3.71 -20.93
CA PRO A 44 -19.31 -2.51 -21.71
C PRO A 44 -19.66 -1.22 -20.94
N ARG A 45 -18.75 -0.25 -21.11
CA ARG A 45 -18.74 1.20 -20.81
C ARG A 45 -19.91 1.80 -20.01
N PRO A 46 -19.59 2.52 -18.92
CA PRO A 46 -20.54 3.49 -18.38
C PRO A 46 -20.16 4.95 -18.55
N ASP A 47 -21.19 5.72 -18.25
CA ASP A 47 -21.34 7.16 -18.31
C ASP A 47 -20.24 7.95 -17.61
N LYS A 48 -20.13 9.21 -18.03
CA LYS A 48 -19.17 10.20 -17.52
C LYS A 48 -19.23 10.23 -15.98
N PRO A 49 -18.11 9.97 -15.27
CA PRO A 49 -18.12 9.92 -13.81
C PRO A 49 -18.52 11.28 -13.23
N ALA A 50 -19.36 11.24 -12.18
CA ALA A 50 -19.71 12.44 -11.41
C ALA A 50 -18.43 13.08 -10.85
N SER A 51 -18.40 14.41 -10.72
CA SER A 51 -17.23 15.13 -10.22
C SER A 51 -16.84 14.62 -8.83
N GLY A 52 -15.68 13.96 -8.72
CA GLY A 52 -15.18 13.36 -7.49
C GLY A 52 -15.20 11.83 -7.48
N GLU A 53 -15.84 11.19 -8.44
CA GLU A 53 -15.80 9.73 -8.59
C GLU A 53 -14.52 9.29 -9.30
N TRP A 54 -13.93 8.21 -8.82
CA TRP A 54 -12.73 7.65 -9.42
C TRP A 54 -13.07 7.16 -10.84
N PRO A 55 -12.25 7.46 -11.86
CA PRO A 55 -12.57 7.11 -13.23
C PRO A 55 -12.84 5.62 -13.38
N GLU A 56 -13.96 5.29 -14.02
CA GLU A 56 -14.32 3.90 -14.22
C GLU A 56 -13.30 3.18 -15.10
N GLY A 57 -13.02 1.92 -14.75
CA GLY A 57 -12.00 1.12 -15.42
C GLY A 57 -10.56 1.46 -15.04
N THR A 58 -10.32 2.48 -14.20
CA THR A 58 -8.96 2.84 -13.77
C THR A 58 -8.61 2.21 -12.42
N PRO A 59 -7.48 1.49 -12.29
CA PRO A 59 -7.07 0.94 -11.01
C PRO A 59 -6.71 2.07 -10.01
N LYS A 60 -7.13 1.90 -8.75
CA LYS A 60 -6.82 2.86 -7.66
C LYS A 60 -5.38 2.75 -7.15
N THR A 61 -4.75 1.60 -7.39
CA THR A 61 -3.40 1.28 -6.90
C THR A 61 -2.55 0.75 -8.04
N PHE A 62 -1.27 1.11 -8.02
CA PHE A 62 -0.27 0.61 -8.95
C PHE A 62 0.96 0.12 -8.19
N LEU A 63 1.55 -0.98 -8.64
CA LEU A 63 2.79 -1.53 -8.07
C LEU A 63 3.95 -1.20 -9.01
N VAL A 64 4.92 -0.44 -8.53
CA VAL A 64 6.18 -0.16 -9.22
C VAL A 64 7.17 -1.28 -8.92
N ARG A 65 7.81 -1.83 -9.96
CA ARG A 65 8.94 -2.77 -9.83
C ARG A 65 10.21 -2.11 -10.34
N TRP A 66 11.21 -1.96 -9.49
CA TRP A 66 12.46 -1.24 -9.77
C TRP A 66 13.49 -2.01 -10.59
N GLY A 67 13.16 -3.23 -11.06
CA GLY A 67 14.16 -4.15 -11.60
C GLY A 67 15.01 -3.61 -12.76
N SER A 68 14.47 -2.67 -13.54
CA SER A 68 15.17 -2.06 -14.67
C SER A 68 15.94 -0.79 -14.33
N ASP A 69 15.73 -0.23 -13.13
CA ASP A 69 16.33 1.04 -12.72
C ASP A 69 16.50 1.09 -11.18
N PRO A 70 17.65 0.59 -10.67
CA PRO A 70 17.92 0.52 -9.24
C PRO A 70 18.26 1.88 -8.61
N ASP A 71 18.51 2.92 -9.42
CA ASP A 71 18.92 4.25 -8.97
C ASP A 71 17.72 5.17 -8.71
N LEU A 72 16.54 4.82 -9.22
CA LEU A 72 15.30 5.58 -9.02
C LEU A 72 14.79 5.63 -7.57
N PRO A 73 14.78 4.52 -6.79
CA PRO A 73 14.38 4.55 -5.37
C PRO A 73 15.19 5.51 -4.49
N PRO A 74 16.54 5.52 -4.50
CA PRO A 74 17.31 6.45 -3.68
C PRO A 74 17.11 7.90 -4.12
N LEU A 75 17.03 8.17 -5.43
CA LEU A 75 16.74 9.50 -5.95
C LEU A 75 15.38 10.01 -5.47
N LEU A 76 14.35 9.16 -5.49
CA LEU A 76 13.02 9.50 -4.98
C LEU A 76 13.05 9.80 -3.47
N ALA A 77 13.86 9.07 -2.70
CA ALA A 77 14.05 9.28 -1.27
C ALA A 77 14.65 10.66 -0.99
N GLU A 78 15.70 11.00 -1.73
CA GLU A 78 16.42 12.27 -1.62
C GLU A 78 15.49 13.45 -1.92
N VAL A 79 14.77 13.39 -3.05
CA VAL A 79 13.82 14.46 -3.43
C VAL A 79 12.68 14.58 -2.41
N ALA A 80 12.20 13.46 -1.86
CA ALA A 80 11.16 13.49 -0.83
C ALA A 80 11.65 14.19 0.46
N ALA A 81 12.91 13.97 0.85
CA ALA A 81 13.53 14.67 1.98
C ALA A 81 13.70 16.18 1.71
N LEU A 82 14.13 16.56 0.50
CA LEU A 82 14.28 17.96 0.11
C LEU A 82 12.95 18.73 0.12
N GLU A 83 11.85 18.08 -0.25
CA GLU A 83 10.53 18.69 -0.28
C GLU A 83 9.74 18.62 1.04
N ASP A 84 10.32 18.00 2.08
CA ASP A 84 9.65 17.68 3.36
C ASP A 84 8.31 16.95 3.16
N ARG A 85 8.35 15.89 2.34
CA ARG A 85 7.17 15.12 1.91
C ARG A 85 7.39 13.62 1.99
N THR A 86 6.28 12.88 1.98
CA THR A 86 6.33 11.42 1.88
C THR A 86 6.72 10.99 0.46
N MET A 87 7.47 9.88 0.36
CA MET A 87 7.84 9.28 -0.93
C MET A 87 6.65 9.09 -1.88
N GLN A 88 5.49 8.66 -1.37
CA GLN A 88 4.29 8.48 -2.20
C GLN A 88 3.81 9.79 -2.82
N LYS A 89 3.76 10.89 -2.06
CA LYS A 89 3.34 12.20 -2.59
C LYS A 89 4.35 12.72 -3.62
N THR A 90 5.64 12.55 -3.34
CA THR A 90 6.71 12.93 -4.26
C THR A 90 6.64 12.12 -5.55
N ALA A 91 6.41 10.80 -5.47
CA ALA A 91 6.28 9.93 -6.63
C ALA A 91 5.10 10.33 -7.53
N LEU A 92 3.92 10.61 -6.94
CA LEU A 92 2.76 11.07 -7.71
C LEU A 92 3.01 12.41 -8.40
N ARG A 93 3.72 13.33 -7.73
CA ARG A 93 4.09 14.63 -8.30
C ARG A 93 5.06 14.48 -9.47
N ALA A 94 6.10 13.67 -9.29
CA ALA A 94 7.09 13.37 -10.33
C ALA A 94 6.43 12.70 -11.54
N LEU A 95 5.57 11.70 -11.30
CA LEU A 95 4.83 11.01 -12.35
C LEU A 95 3.94 11.97 -13.15
N ARG A 96 3.18 12.83 -12.47
CA ARG A 96 2.32 13.81 -13.15
C ARG A 96 3.13 14.74 -14.07
N ARG A 97 4.24 15.28 -13.55
CA ARG A 97 5.12 16.18 -14.33
C ARG A 97 5.77 15.48 -15.51
N GLY A 98 6.25 14.25 -15.30
CA GLY A 98 6.83 13.44 -16.38
C GLY A 98 5.82 13.15 -17.48
N LEU A 99 4.58 12.79 -17.13
CA LEU A 99 3.51 12.57 -18.10
C LEU A 99 3.11 13.84 -18.85
N GLU A 100 3.06 14.99 -18.17
CA GLU A 100 2.80 16.29 -18.80
C GLU A 100 3.92 16.67 -19.79
N ALA A 101 5.20 16.41 -19.45
CA ALA A 101 6.33 16.64 -20.34
C ALA A 101 6.30 15.72 -21.57
N ILE A 102 6.11 14.42 -21.38
CA ILE A 102 5.99 13.43 -22.48
C ILE A 102 4.82 13.80 -23.40
N ARG A 103 3.68 14.21 -22.83
CA ARG A 103 2.55 14.65 -23.64
C ARG A 103 2.89 15.89 -24.47
N ALA A 104 3.56 16.88 -23.89
CA ALA A 104 3.97 18.08 -24.60
C ALA A 104 4.95 17.78 -25.75
N GLU A 105 5.82 16.77 -25.60
CA GLU A 105 6.72 16.30 -26.66
C GLU A 105 5.97 15.67 -27.84
N HIS A 106 4.80 15.06 -27.60
CA HIS A 106 3.98 14.46 -28.64
C HIS A 106 3.01 15.43 -29.32
N ASP A 107 2.64 16.52 -28.64
CA ASP A 107 1.75 17.56 -29.15
C ASP A 107 2.52 18.65 -29.96
N ALA A 108 3.85 18.56 -30.05
CA ALA A 108 4.76 19.49 -30.75
C ALA A 108 5.19 19.00 -32.13
#